data_AF-A0A8X6U4Q3-F1
#
_entry.id   AF-A0A8X6U4Q3-F1
#
_cell.length_a   1.000
_cell.length_b   1.000
_cell.length_c   1.000
_cell.angle_alpha   90.00
_cell.angle_beta   90.00
_cell.angle_gamma   90.00
#
_symmetry.space_group_name_H-M   'P 1'
#
loop_
_entity.id
_entity.type
_entity.pdbx_description
1 polymer ?
#
loop_
_entity_poly.entity_id
_entity_poly.type
_entity_poly.pdbx_seq_one_letter_code
_entity_poly.pdbx_strand_id
1 'polypeptide(L)'
;MISVIVSDCLDVHKRFWLFGTSIFENEMLDLSVAFLCMVAFYITKFLIPLLSTVVYSLFSYKLASAIRNQNEAIMRHVHTKNLPLQINMYYRIVECCRLFDNCGKVIIFLLLSMYCCTLYTGLGLILGEIDSIPEVVLVTEGIFTIVSFVSFAASLLVFASKIPMAMFETRKRFQQLYRCVLLEEVSFSEKNLKLIKALRDTEPFYLTAWDFFRIDKGLILSLFGVALSFCVLIMHLKKVDTANIA
;
A
#
# COMPACT_ATOMS: atom_id res chain seq x y z
N MET A 1 4.37 9.13 19.83
CA MET A 1 3.00 9.08 20.38
C MET A 1 2.74 10.44 21.01
N ILE A 2 1.99 11.32 20.33
CA ILE A 2 1.59 12.60 20.93
C ILE A 2 0.30 12.30 21.70
N SER A 3 0.42 12.07 23.00
CA SER A 3 -0.72 12.02 23.90
C SER A 3 -1.11 13.46 24.21
N VAL A 4 -2.24 13.93 23.69
CA VAL A 4 -2.89 15.14 24.21
C VAL A 4 -3.50 14.75 25.55
N ILE A 5 -2.79 15.04 26.63
CA ILE A 5 -3.31 14.84 28.00
C ILE A 5 -3.96 16.17 28.39
N VAL A 6 -5.29 16.20 28.37
CA VAL A 6 -6.06 17.26 29.03
C VAL A 6 -6.16 16.85 30.50
N SER A 7 -5.36 17.48 31.35
CA SER A 7 -5.47 17.31 32.80
C SER A 7 -6.36 18.41 33.34
N ASP A 8 -7.58 18.05 33.74
CA ASP A 8 -8.42 18.88 34.60
C ASP A 8 -7.89 18.71 36.03
N CYS A 9 -7.02 19.62 36.45
CA CYS A 9 -6.70 19.81 37.85
C CYS A 9 -7.21 21.19 38.27
N LEU A 10 -8.17 21.16 39.19
CA LEU A 10 -8.80 22.22 39.97
C LEU A 10 -8.25 23.65 39.80
N ASP A 11 -9.18 24.52 39.43
CA ASP A 11 -9.20 25.99 39.48
C ASP A 11 -8.31 26.80 38.50
N VAL A 12 -9.04 27.34 37.50
CA VAL A 12 -8.88 28.60 36.73
C VAL A 12 -7.88 28.68 35.56
N HIS A 13 -6.93 27.75 35.36
CA HIS A 13 -6.05 27.83 34.19
C HIS A 13 -5.88 26.51 33.42
N LYS A 14 -6.59 26.36 32.28
CA LYS A 14 -6.34 25.29 31.31
C LYS A 14 -4.96 25.51 30.67
N ARG A 15 -3.96 24.70 31.06
CA ARG A 15 -2.63 24.73 30.45
C ARG A 15 -2.52 23.68 29.35
N PHE A 16 -2.23 24.12 28.13
CA PHE A 16 -1.89 23.23 27.02
C PHE A 16 -0.37 23.05 26.95
N TRP A 17 0.07 21.80 26.76
CA TRP A 17 1.48 21.46 26.58
C TRP A 17 1.73 21.03 25.13
N LEU A 18 2.41 21.89 24.37
CA LEU A 18 3.03 21.55 23.09
C LEU A 18 4.51 21.95 23.17
N PHE A 19 5.43 21.01 22.98
CA PHE A 19 6.88 21.27 22.94
C PHE A 19 7.49 22.04 24.14
N GLY A 20 6.96 21.86 25.34
CA GLY A 20 7.63 22.32 26.57
C GLY A 20 7.58 23.84 26.84
N THR A 21 6.79 24.61 26.10
CA THR A 21 6.59 26.06 26.37
C THR A 21 5.15 26.32 26.79
N SER A 22 4.95 26.83 28.02
CA SER A 22 3.64 27.33 28.47
C SER A 22 3.46 28.78 28.05
N ILE A 23 2.47 29.06 27.22
CA ILE A 23 2.07 30.42 26.86
C ILE A 23 0.75 30.69 27.58
N PHE A 24 0.64 31.82 28.26
CA PHE A 24 -0.57 32.25 28.98
C PHE A 24 -1.36 33.29 28.17
N GLU A 25 -2.69 33.22 28.34
CA GLU A 25 -3.71 34.28 28.18
C GLU A 25 -4.00 34.83 26.78
N ASN A 26 -4.14 33.98 25.77
CA ASN A 26 -4.97 34.37 24.63
C ASN A 26 -5.75 33.18 24.08
N GLU A 27 -6.93 32.95 24.66
CA GLU A 27 -7.82 31.82 24.35
C GLU A 27 -8.08 31.66 22.84
N MET A 28 -8.16 32.78 22.11
CA MET A 28 -8.30 32.79 20.64
C MET A 28 -7.03 32.36 19.90
N LEU A 29 -5.85 32.74 20.39
CA LEU A 29 -4.57 32.33 19.82
C LEU A 29 -4.32 30.84 20.09
N ASP A 30 -4.60 30.37 21.30
CA ASP A 30 -4.46 28.96 21.69
C ASP A 30 -5.41 28.06 20.89
N LEU A 31 -6.66 28.48 20.71
CA LEU A 31 -7.63 27.78 19.86
C LEU A 31 -7.16 27.73 18.40
N SER A 32 -6.61 28.83 17.88
CA SER A 32 -6.09 28.91 16.52
C SER A 32 -4.86 28.03 16.31
N VAL A 33 -3.93 28.01 17.27
CA VAL A 33 -2.75 27.15 17.23
C VAL A 33 -3.15 25.68 17.36
N ALA A 34 -4.06 25.34 18.26
CA ALA A 34 -4.59 23.98 18.40
C ALA A 34 -5.28 23.51 17.10
N PHE A 35 -6.08 24.38 16.47
CA PHE A 35 -6.70 24.09 15.18
C PHE A 35 -5.65 23.84 14.08
N LEU A 36 -4.63 24.70 13.97
CA LEU A 36 -3.54 24.51 13.02
C LEU A 36 -2.77 23.21 13.26
N CYS A 37 -2.48 22.86 14.51
CA CYS A 37 -1.85 21.60 14.88
C CYS A 37 -2.72 20.39 14.51
N MET A 38 -4.04 20.45 14.75
CA MET A 38 -4.96 19.40 14.33
C MET A 38 -4.98 19.26 12.80
N VAL A 39 -5.08 20.36 12.05
CA VAL A 39 -5.05 20.33 10.59
C VAL A 39 -3.74 19.73 10.08
N ALA A 40 -2.59 20.17 10.61
CA ALA A 40 -1.28 19.62 10.25
C ALA A 40 -1.18 18.12 10.56
N PHE A 41 -1.72 17.69 11.71
CA PHE A 41 -1.80 16.29 12.09
C PHE A 41 -2.66 15.48 11.11
N TYR A 42 -3.85 15.96 10.76
CA TYR A 42 -4.74 15.31 9.80
C TYR A 42 -4.10 15.18 8.41
N ILE A 43 -3.44 16.25 7.94
CA ILE A 43 -2.72 16.24 6.65
C ILE A 43 -1.62 15.18 6.66
N THR A 44 -0.80 15.16 7.72
CA THR A 44 0.36 14.26 7.81
C THR A 44 -0.05 12.81 8.01
N LYS A 45 -1.09 12.56 8.83
CA LYS A 45 -1.54 11.22 9.19
C LYS A 45 -2.43 10.56 8.12
N PHE A 46 -3.25 11.33 7.41
CA PHE A 46 -4.25 10.78 6.49
C PHE A 46 -4.05 11.23 5.04
N LEU A 47 -3.93 12.53 4.79
CA LEU A 47 -3.91 13.06 3.42
C LEU A 47 -2.65 12.64 2.65
N ILE A 48 -1.46 12.82 3.24
CA ILE A 48 -0.19 12.47 2.59
C ILE A 48 -0.09 10.95 2.31
N PRO A 49 -0.41 10.06 3.25
CA PRO A 49 -0.42 8.62 2.98
C PRO A 49 -1.44 8.21 1.91
N LEU A 50 -2.63 8.80 1.94
CA LEU A 50 -3.68 8.52 0.96
C LEU A 50 -3.24 8.94 -0.45
N LEU A 51 -2.73 10.17 -0.61
CA LEU A 51 -2.21 10.65 -1.89
C LEU A 51 -1.06 9.78 -2.40
N SER A 52 -0.14 9.40 -1.51
CA SER A 52 0.97 8.51 -1.86
C SER A 52 0.49 7.16 -2.36
N THR A 53 -0.55 6.61 -1.71
CA THR A 53 -1.19 5.35 -2.11
C THR A 53 -1.86 5.45 -3.49
N VAL A 54 -2.59 6.54 -3.73
CA VAL A 54 -3.25 6.79 -5.02
C VAL A 54 -2.22 6.92 -6.14
N VAL A 55 -1.18 7.73 -5.92
CA VAL A 55 -0.09 7.92 -6.89
C VAL A 55 0.59 6.58 -7.18
N TYR A 56 0.98 5.83 -6.15
CA TYR A 56 1.63 4.54 -6.31
C TYR A 56 0.76 3.54 -7.08
N SER A 57 -0.54 3.49 -6.77
CA SER A 57 -1.52 2.62 -7.43
C SER A 57 -1.71 2.98 -8.90
N LEU A 58 -1.80 4.27 -9.22
CA LEU A 58 -1.94 4.77 -10.59
C LEU A 58 -0.70 4.44 -11.43
N PHE A 59 0.50 4.65 -10.88
CA PHE A 59 1.75 4.28 -11.56
C PHE A 59 1.82 2.77 -11.79
N SER A 60 1.51 1.96 -10.78
CA SER A 60 1.48 0.50 -10.90
C SER A 60 0.50 0.03 -11.98
N TYR A 61 -0.69 0.64 -12.04
CA TYR A 61 -1.69 0.37 -13.07
C TYR A 61 -1.18 0.73 -14.48
N LYS A 62 -0.59 1.92 -14.63
CA LYS A 62 -0.04 2.39 -15.92
C LYS A 62 1.09 1.50 -16.40
N LEU A 63 2.00 1.07 -15.51
CA LEU A 63 3.07 0.13 -15.83
C LEU A 63 2.51 -1.24 -16.27
N ALA A 64 1.56 -1.80 -15.53
CA ALA A 64 0.90 -3.05 -15.92
C ALA A 64 0.21 -2.95 -17.28
N SER A 65 -0.47 -1.83 -17.55
CA SER A 65 -1.09 -1.57 -18.86
C SER A 65 -0.05 -1.43 -19.97
N ALA A 66 1.07 -0.76 -19.73
CA ALA A 66 2.15 -0.61 -20.69
C ALA A 66 2.77 -1.98 -21.05
N ILE A 67 2.98 -2.85 -20.06
CA ILE A 67 3.46 -4.23 -20.26
C ILE A 67 2.48 -4.99 -21.16
N ARG A 68 1.16 -4.93 -20.89
CA ARG A 68 0.16 -5.62 -21.71
C ARG A 68 0.10 -5.10 -23.14
N ASN A 69 0.08 -3.78 -23.31
CA ASN A 69 0.06 -3.16 -24.64
C ASN A 69 1.32 -3.52 -25.44
N GLN A 70 2.48 -3.54 -24.78
CA GLN A 70 3.73 -3.91 -25.42
C GLN A 70 3.77 -5.39 -25.78
N ASN A 71 3.22 -6.26 -24.93
CA ASN A 71 3.07 -7.68 -25.23
C ASN A 71 2.18 -7.90 -26.46
N GLU A 72 1.04 -7.22 -26.55
CA GLU A 72 0.20 -7.26 -27.76
C GLU A 72 0.94 -6.76 -29.01
N ALA A 73 1.70 -5.67 -28.88
CA ALA A 73 2.50 -5.14 -29.98
C ALA A 73 3.56 -6.14 -30.45
N ILE A 74 4.23 -6.83 -29.51
CA ILE A 74 5.18 -7.90 -29.86
C ILE A 74 4.45 -9.00 -30.61
N MET A 75 3.34 -9.53 -30.08
CA MET A 75 2.58 -10.62 -30.71
C MET A 75 2.13 -10.28 -32.14
N ARG A 76 1.70 -9.05 -32.41
CA ARG A 76 1.33 -8.59 -33.77
C ARG A 76 2.52 -8.53 -34.74
N HIS A 77 3.72 -8.29 -34.21
CA HIS A 77 4.94 -8.06 -35.01
C HIS A 77 5.93 -9.22 -34.99
N VAL A 78 5.53 -10.37 -34.44
CA VAL A 78 6.37 -11.57 -34.27
C VAL A 78 7.06 -12.00 -35.57
N HIS A 79 6.37 -11.93 -36.71
CA HIS A 79 6.92 -12.31 -38.02
C HIS A 79 7.57 -11.16 -38.79
N THR A 80 7.68 -9.97 -38.19
CA THR A 80 8.19 -8.77 -38.87
C THR A 80 9.64 -8.49 -38.46
N LYS A 81 10.37 -7.74 -39.30
CA LYS A 81 11.73 -7.26 -39.00
C LYS A 81 11.80 -6.33 -37.78
N ASN A 82 10.66 -5.82 -37.30
CA ASN A 82 10.58 -4.87 -36.18
C ASN A 82 10.57 -5.54 -34.80
N LEU A 83 10.57 -6.88 -34.72
CA LEU A 83 10.55 -7.61 -33.44
C LEU A 83 11.65 -7.18 -32.45
N PRO A 84 12.94 -7.00 -32.86
CA PRO A 84 13.99 -6.59 -31.91
C PRO A 84 13.71 -5.23 -31.27
N LEU A 85 13.10 -4.29 -32.01
CA LEU A 85 12.73 -2.98 -31.49
C LEU A 85 11.64 -3.11 -30.41
N GLN A 86 10.61 -3.92 -30.66
CA GLN A 86 9.51 -4.15 -29.72
C GLN A 86 10.00 -4.83 -28.43
N ILE A 87 10.95 -5.74 -28.55
CA ILE A 87 11.56 -6.40 -27.39
C ILE A 87 12.44 -5.44 -26.59
N ASN A 88 13.20 -4.57 -27.26
CA ASN A 88 13.98 -3.53 -26.58
C ASN A 88 13.07 -2.55 -25.80
N MET A 89 11.93 -2.15 -26.39
CA MET A 89 10.92 -1.35 -25.69
C MET A 89 10.35 -2.08 -24.47
N TYR A 90 10.11 -3.38 -24.56
CA TYR A 90 9.67 -4.18 -23.42
C TYR A 90 10.70 -4.18 -22.28
N TYR A 91 11.99 -4.39 -22.59
CA TYR A 91 13.04 -4.34 -21.58
C TYR A 91 13.15 -2.97 -20.89
N ARG A 92 12.97 -1.87 -21.64
CA ARG A 92 12.90 -0.52 -21.05
C ARG A 92 11.73 -0.38 -20.09
N ILE A 93 10.56 -0.94 -20.39
CA ILE A 93 9.40 -0.93 -19.47
C ILE A 93 9.73 -1.71 -18.19
N VAL A 94 10.38 -2.87 -18.31
CA VAL A 94 10.80 -3.68 -17.15
C VAL A 94 11.84 -2.93 -16.31
N GLU A 95 12.77 -2.22 -16.93
CA GLU A 95 13.73 -1.35 -16.25
C GLU A 95 13.04 -0.21 -15.50
N CYS A 96 12.03 0.43 -16.11
CA CYS A 96 11.18 1.41 -15.42
C CYS A 96 10.48 0.81 -14.20
N CYS A 97 9.99 -0.43 -14.27
CA CYS A 97 9.41 -1.12 -13.10
C CYS A 97 10.43 -1.29 -11.97
N ARG A 98 11.68 -1.64 -12.30
CA ARG A 98 12.77 -1.79 -11.31
C ARG A 98 13.15 -0.46 -10.66
N LEU A 99 13.24 0.61 -11.46
CA LEU A 99 13.50 1.96 -10.95
C LEU A 99 12.37 2.42 -10.03
N PHE A 100 11.12 2.18 -10.43
CA PHE A 100 9.94 2.49 -9.62
C PHE A 100 9.96 1.75 -8.28
N ASP A 101 10.29 0.46 -8.27
CA ASP A 101 10.43 -0.33 -7.04
C ASP A 101 11.56 0.19 -6.16
N ASN A 102 12.75 0.43 -6.73
CA ASN A 102 13.90 0.92 -5.97
C ASN A 102 13.64 2.28 -5.30
N CYS A 103 12.95 3.19 -5.99
CA CYS A 103 12.57 4.48 -5.43
C CYS A 103 11.41 4.37 -4.43
N GLY A 104 10.49 3.41 -4.64
CA GLY A 104 9.24 3.29 -3.87
C GLY A 104 9.31 2.37 -2.66
N LYS A 105 10.22 1.39 -2.62
CA LYS A 105 10.18 0.27 -1.66
C LYS A 105 10.21 0.70 -0.19
N VAL A 106 10.96 1.76 0.13
CA VAL A 106 11.01 2.33 1.49
C VAL A 106 9.70 3.04 1.83
N ILE A 107 9.17 3.82 0.89
CA ILE A 107 7.93 4.56 1.07
C ILE A 107 6.76 3.60 1.29
N ILE A 108 6.67 2.52 0.51
CA ILE A 108 5.62 1.51 0.68
C ILE A 108 5.72 0.83 2.04
N PHE A 109 6.93 0.50 2.49
CA PHE A 109 7.14 -0.10 3.80
C PHE A 109 6.67 0.84 4.93
N LEU A 110 7.00 2.13 4.84
CA LEU A 110 6.52 3.13 5.79
C LEU A 110 5.00 3.30 5.73
N LEU A 111 4.39 3.31 4.53
CA LEU A 111 2.94 3.36 4.37
C LEU A 111 2.26 2.14 5.01
N LEU A 112 2.73 0.93 4.71
CA LEU A 112 2.21 -0.30 5.32
C LEU A 112 2.28 -0.23 6.84
N SER A 113 3.42 0.18 7.38
CA SER A 113 3.61 0.32 8.83
C SER A 113 2.65 1.35 9.42
N MET A 114 2.52 2.53 8.80
CA MET A 114 1.61 3.59 9.24
C MET A 114 0.14 3.16 9.24
N TYR A 115 -0.31 2.51 8.17
CA TYR A 115 -1.69 2.01 8.08
C TYR A 115 -1.96 0.89 9.09
N CYS A 116 -1.00 -0.02 9.31
CA CYS A 116 -1.13 -1.05 10.35
C CYS A 116 -1.18 -0.43 11.76
N CYS A 117 -0.27 0.49 12.09
CA CYS A 117 -0.27 1.18 13.37
C CYS A 117 -1.58 1.96 13.60
N THR A 118 -2.08 2.63 12.57
CA THR A 118 -3.35 3.37 12.64
C THR A 118 -4.51 2.41 12.87
N LEU A 119 -4.55 1.28 12.17
CA LEU A 119 -5.57 0.24 12.38
C LEU A 119 -5.54 -0.32 13.79
N TYR A 120 -4.39 -0.75 14.30
CA TYR A 120 -4.29 -1.34 15.64
C TYR A 120 -4.63 -0.33 16.73
N THR A 121 -4.20 0.93 16.57
CA THR A 121 -4.55 1.99 17.52
C THR A 121 -6.05 2.26 17.49
N GLY A 122 -6.65 2.38 16.31
CA GLY A 122 -8.10 2.59 16.17
C GLY A 122 -8.92 1.44 16.75
N LEU A 123 -8.54 0.19 16.45
CA LEU A 123 -9.17 -1.00 17.01
C LEU A 123 -9.04 -1.06 18.54
N GLY A 124 -7.86 -0.70 19.07
CA GLY A 124 -7.63 -0.61 20.51
C GLY A 124 -8.52 0.42 21.20
N LEU A 125 -8.72 1.59 20.58
CA LEU A 125 -9.62 2.63 21.10
C LEU A 125 -11.09 2.18 21.08
N ILE A 126 -11.55 1.56 19.98
CA ILE A 126 -12.94 1.10 19.85
C ILE A 126 -13.25 -0.02 20.85
N LEU A 127 -12.37 -1.02 20.96
CA LEU A 127 -12.61 -2.21 21.78
C LEU A 127 -12.28 -1.99 23.26
N GLY A 128 -11.40 -1.04 23.55
CA GLY A 128 -10.89 -0.75 24.89
C GLY A 128 -11.78 0.13 25.75
N GLU A 129 -12.89 0.70 25.22
CA GLU A 129 -13.82 1.62 25.91
C GLU A 129 -13.11 2.62 26.83
N ILE A 130 -12.70 3.77 26.27
CA ILE A 130 -12.26 4.90 27.08
C ILE A 130 -13.50 5.69 27.47
N ASP A 131 -13.96 5.56 28.72
CA ASP A 131 -15.17 6.22 29.27
C ASP A 131 -15.20 7.76 29.09
N SER A 132 -14.07 8.38 28.73
CA SER A 132 -13.94 9.82 28.54
C SER A 132 -14.23 10.33 27.12
N ILE A 133 -14.50 9.44 26.14
CA ILE A 133 -14.70 9.85 24.73
C ILE A 133 -16.18 9.67 24.33
N PRO A 134 -16.82 10.67 23.70
CA PRO A 134 -18.18 10.52 23.20
C PRO A 134 -18.31 9.35 22.22
N GLU A 135 -19.28 8.46 22.44
CA GLU A 135 -19.48 7.22 21.66
C GLU A 135 -19.57 7.49 20.15
N VAL A 136 -20.26 8.57 19.74
CA VAL A 136 -20.38 8.95 18.32
C VAL A 136 -19.02 9.26 17.69
N VAL A 137 -18.10 9.88 18.43
CA VAL A 137 -16.75 10.21 17.96
C VAL A 137 -15.93 8.92 17.81
N LEU A 138 -16.02 8.03 18.80
CA LEU A 138 -15.34 6.74 18.82
C LEU A 138 -15.75 5.86 17.63
N VAL A 139 -17.06 5.73 17.39
CA VAL A 139 -17.62 4.94 16.29
C VAL A 139 -17.21 5.54 14.94
N THR A 140 -17.29 6.86 14.80
CA THR A 140 -16.94 7.54 13.55
C THR A 140 -15.46 7.37 13.22
N GLU A 141 -14.56 7.62 14.18
CA GLU A 141 -13.11 7.44 14.00
C GLU A 141 -12.76 5.98 13.67
N GLY A 142 -13.46 5.03 14.30
CA GLY A 142 -13.29 3.61 14.04
C GLY A 142 -13.67 3.21 12.62
N ILE A 143 -14.84 3.65 12.14
CA ILE A 143 -15.28 3.41 10.76
C ILE A 143 -14.29 4.02 9.78
N PHE A 144 -13.88 5.28 9.97
CA PHE A 144 -12.90 5.93 9.08
C PHE A 144 -11.56 5.20 9.06
N THR A 145 -11.09 4.72 10.21
CA THR A 145 -9.83 3.96 10.31
C THR A 145 -9.91 2.65 9.53
N ILE A 146 -10.98 1.88 9.73
CA ILE A 146 -11.19 0.60 9.03
C ILE A 146 -11.34 0.83 7.53
N VAL A 147 -12.19 1.77 7.11
CA VAL A 147 -12.42 2.07 5.69
C VAL A 147 -11.14 2.55 5.00
N SER A 148 -10.36 3.40 5.66
CA SER A 148 -9.08 3.88 5.13
C SER A 148 -8.08 2.75 4.97
N PHE A 149 -7.97 1.86 5.97
CA PHE A 149 -7.09 0.70 5.91
C PHE A 149 -7.51 -0.29 4.81
N VAL A 150 -8.80 -0.62 4.72
CA VAL A 150 -9.34 -1.53 3.69
C VAL A 150 -9.09 -0.94 2.30
N SER A 151 -9.37 0.35 2.12
CA SER A 151 -9.18 1.05 0.86
C SER A 151 -7.70 1.10 0.46
N PHE A 152 -6.81 1.35 1.42
CA PHE A 152 -5.36 1.27 1.22
C PHE A 152 -4.90 -0.14 0.80
N ALA A 153 -5.23 -1.16 1.60
CA ALA A 153 -4.80 -2.53 1.35
C ALA A 153 -5.36 -3.04 0.02
N ALA A 154 -6.64 -2.79 -0.28
CA ALA A 154 -7.26 -3.19 -1.52
C ALA A 154 -6.65 -2.45 -2.72
N SER A 155 -6.55 -1.13 -2.69
CA SER A 155 -6.01 -0.37 -3.83
C SER A 155 -4.54 -0.71 -4.09
N LEU A 156 -3.68 -0.50 -3.09
CA LEU A 156 -2.24 -0.67 -3.25
C LEU A 156 -1.88 -2.10 -3.70
N LEU A 157 -2.36 -3.11 -2.97
CA LEU A 157 -1.95 -4.50 -3.20
C LEU A 157 -2.55 -5.07 -4.48
N VAL A 158 -3.80 -4.71 -4.82
CA VAL A 158 -4.41 -5.14 -6.09
C VAL A 158 -3.70 -4.50 -7.27
N PHE A 159 -3.46 -3.18 -7.26
CA PHE A 159 -2.81 -2.52 -8.38
C PHE A 159 -1.34 -2.92 -8.52
N ALA A 160 -0.60 -3.05 -7.43
CA ALA A 160 0.78 -3.57 -7.46
C ALA A 160 0.83 -4.99 -8.06
N SER A 161 -0.10 -5.87 -7.69
CA SER A 161 -0.15 -7.24 -8.20
C SER A 161 -0.42 -7.35 -9.71
N LYS A 162 -0.93 -6.29 -10.36
CA LYS A 162 -1.17 -6.30 -11.81
C LYS A 162 0.13 -6.34 -12.62
N ILE A 163 1.24 -5.84 -12.09
CA ILE A 163 2.55 -5.88 -12.78
C ILE A 163 3.04 -7.33 -12.96
N PRO A 164 3.26 -8.12 -11.88
CA PRO A 164 3.69 -9.50 -12.02
C PRO A 164 2.67 -10.35 -12.78
N MET A 165 1.36 -10.07 -12.66
CA MET A 165 0.33 -10.75 -13.47
C MET A 165 0.51 -10.47 -14.97
N ALA A 166 0.71 -9.21 -15.37
CA ALA A 166 0.94 -8.85 -16.76
C ALA A 166 2.22 -9.50 -17.32
N MET A 167 3.29 -9.58 -16.52
CA MET A 167 4.53 -10.26 -16.92
C MET A 167 4.34 -11.77 -17.02
N PHE A 168 3.57 -12.38 -16.11
CA PHE A 168 3.25 -13.81 -16.16
C PHE A 168 2.40 -14.16 -17.40
N GLU A 169 1.37 -13.36 -17.71
CA GLU A 169 0.59 -13.47 -18.95
C GLU A 169 1.50 -13.40 -20.19
N THR A 170 2.45 -12.46 -20.17
CA THR A 170 3.45 -12.29 -21.23
C THR A 170 4.32 -13.53 -21.40
N ARG A 171 4.88 -14.05 -20.31
CA ARG A 171 5.66 -15.29 -20.30
C ARG A 171 4.88 -16.47 -20.87
N LYS A 172 3.63 -16.65 -20.46
CA LYS A 172 2.76 -17.74 -20.93
C LYS A 172 2.51 -17.65 -22.44
N ARG A 173 2.26 -16.44 -22.96
CA ARG A 173 2.10 -16.22 -24.41
C ARG A 173 3.37 -16.53 -25.18
N PHE A 174 4.54 -16.10 -24.71
CA PHE A 174 5.82 -16.43 -25.35
C PHE A 174 6.16 -17.91 -25.27
N GLN A 175 5.80 -18.60 -24.19
CA GLN A 175 5.91 -20.06 -24.10
C GLN A 175 5.08 -20.77 -25.16
N GLN A 176 3.84 -20.33 -25.39
CA GLN A 176 2.98 -20.86 -26.44
C GLN A 176 3.57 -20.58 -27.83
N LEU A 177 3.98 -19.34 -28.08
CA LEU A 177 4.58 -18.94 -29.36
C LEU A 177 5.85 -19.76 -29.66
N TYR A 178 6.74 -19.91 -28.69
CA TYR A 178 7.96 -20.70 -28.86
C TYR A 178 7.66 -22.16 -29.19
N ARG A 179 6.61 -22.75 -28.61
CA ARG A 179 6.15 -24.11 -28.94
C ARG A 179 5.61 -24.19 -30.37
N CYS A 180 4.77 -23.23 -30.81
CA CYS A 180 4.27 -23.19 -32.19
C CYS A 180 5.42 -23.11 -33.19
N VAL A 181 6.40 -22.22 -32.97
CA VAL A 181 7.57 -22.07 -33.86
C VAL A 181 8.38 -23.36 -33.97
N LEU A 182 8.54 -24.12 -32.87
CA LEU A 182 9.25 -25.39 -32.90
C LEU A 182 8.47 -26.51 -33.60
N LEU A 183 7.12 -26.47 -33.55
CA LEU A 183 6.26 -27.54 -34.08
C LEU A 183 5.83 -27.30 -35.53
N GLU A 184 5.69 -26.05 -35.96
CA GLU A 184 5.11 -25.68 -37.26
C GLU A 184 6.16 -25.43 -38.36
N GLU A 185 7.45 -25.68 -38.09
CA GLU A 185 8.59 -25.43 -39.02
C GLU A 185 8.58 -24.01 -39.65
N VAL A 186 7.96 -23.04 -38.98
CA VAL A 186 7.92 -21.66 -39.47
C VAL A 186 9.32 -21.07 -39.39
N SER A 187 9.85 -20.63 -40.53
CA SER A 187 11.20 -20.09 -40.64
C SER A 187 11.35 -18.76 -39.87
N PHE A 188 11.77 -18.85 -38.62
CA PHE A 188 12.21 -17.69 -37.83
C PHE A 188 13.70 -17.44 -38.03
N SER A 189 14.09 -16.16 -38.08
CA SER A 189 15.50 -15.83 -37.94
C SER A 189 16.01 -16.32 -36.58
N GLU A 190 17.21 -16.91 -36.56
CA GLU A 190 17.84 -17.44 -35.34
C GLU A 190 17.91 -16.38 -34.21
N LYS A 191 18.13 -15.12 -34.60
CA LYS A 191 18.12 -13.96 -33.70
C LYS A 191 16.76 -13.75 -33.03
N ASN A 192 15.67 -13.83 -33.78
CA ASN A 192 14.32 -13.69 -33.24
C ASN A 192 13.95 -14.87 -32.33
N LEU A 193 14.37 -16.09 -32.68
CA LEU A 193 14.15 -17.28 -31.86
C LEU A 193 14.88 -17.18 -30.51
N LYS A 194 16.13 -16.72 -30.49
CA LYS A 194 16.90 -16.46 -29.27
C LYS A 194 16.21 -15.41 -28.38
N LEU A 195 15.67 -14.34 -28.97
CA LEU A 195 14.96 -13.29 -28.23
C LEU A 195 13.65 -13.80 -27.61
N ILE A 196 12.86 -14.58 -28.36
CA ILE A 196 11.62 -15.20 -27.84
C ILE A 196 11.94 -16.17 -26.70
N LYS A 197 13.01 -16.97 -26.83
CA LYS A 197 13.49 -17.86 -25.77
C LYS A 197 13.88 -17.07 -24.50
N ALA A 198 14.61 -15.97 -24.64
CA ALA A 198 14.98 -15.12 -23.51
C ALA A 198 13.75 -14.57 -22.76
N LEU A 199 12.73 -14.11 -23.49
CA LEU A 199 11.47 -13.62 -22.88
C LEU A 199 10.67 -14.75 -22.20
N ARG A 200 10.72 -15.97 -22.75
CA ARG A 200 10.09 -17.16 -22.17
C ARG A 200 10.65 -17.52 -20.78
N ASP A 201 11.95 -17.34 -20.64
CA ASP A 201 12.71 -17.74 -19.45
C ASP A 201 12.83 -16.58 -18.43
N THR A 202 12.35 -15.38 -18.76
CA THR A 202 12.32 -14.24 -17.85
C THR A 202 11.27 -14.44 -16.75
N GLU A 203 11.70 -14.33 -15.48
CA GLU A 203 10.80 -14.41 -14.33
C GLU A 203 9.97 -13.12 -14.15
N PRO A 204 8.72 -13.21 -13.65
CA PRO A 204 7.93 -12.03 -13.33
C PRO A 204 8.61 -11.19 -12.26
N PHE A 205 8.66 -9.89 -12.47
CA PHE A 205 9.14 -8.94 -11.48
C PHE A 205 8.03 -8.63 -10.47
N TYR A 206 8.38 -8.69 -9.19
CA TYR A 206 7.48 -8.36 -8.08
C TYR A 206 7.97 -7.07 -7.42
N LEU A 207 7.01 -6.20 -7.09
CA LEU A 207 7.28 -5.04 -6.25
C LEU A 207 7.52 -5.49 -4.81
N THR A 208 8.37 -4.77 -4.08
CA THR A 208 8.75 -5.11 -2.70
C THR A 208 8.57 -3.93 -1.75
N ALA A 209 8.27 -4.22 -0.48
CA ALA A 209 8.38 -3.26 0.61
C ALA A 209 9.68 -3.52 1.35
N TRP A 210 10.66 -2.63 1.14
CA TRP A 210 12.00 -2.72 1.71
C TRP A 210 12.60 -4.14 1.57
N ASP A 211 12.39 -4.81 0.43
CA ASP A 211 12.86 -6.18 0.19
C ASP A 211 12.40 -7.28 1.20
N PHE A 212 11.62 -6.95 2.23
CA PHE A 212 11.10 -7.89 3.23
C PHE A 212 9.84 -8.61 2.76
N PHE A 213 8.95 -7.86 2.10
CA PHE A 213 7.64 -8.34 1.69
C PHE A 213 7.43 -8.10 0.20
N ARG A 214 6.88 -9.10 -0.49
CA ARG A 214 6.40 -8.93 -1.86
C ARG A 214 5.03 -8.27 -1.81
N ILE A 215 4.85 -7.19 -2.55
CA ILE A 215 3.62 -6.42 -2.59
C ILE A 215 2.67 -7.05 -3.60
N ASP A 216 1.89 -8.01 -3.12
CA ASP A 216 0.87 -8.68 -3.89
C ASP A 216 -0.45 -8.82 -3.11
N LYS A 217 -1.50 -9.25 -3.83
CA LYS A 217 -2.83 -9.47 -3.25
C LYS A 217 -2.86 -10.55 -2.16
N GLY A 218 -1.85 -11.41 -2.07
CA GLY A 218 -1.73 -12.42 -1.02
C GLY A 218 -1.53 -11.78 0.36
N LEU A 219 -0.82 -10.64 0.43
CA LEU A 219 -0.67 -9.87 1.67
C LEU A 219 -2.00 -9.35 2.24
N ILE A 220 -3.04 -9.19 1.41
CA ILE A 220 -4.35 -8.72 1.89
C ILE A 220 -4.86 -9.67 2.98
N LEU A 221 -4.84 -10.97 2.70
CA LEU A 221 -5.35 -11.96 3.64
C LEU A 221 -4.53 -11.99 4.94
N SER A 222 -3.21 -11.85 4.84
CA SER A 222 -2.33 -11.76 6.01
C SER A 222 -2.64 -10.53 6.86
N LEU A 223 -2.80 -9.36 6.23
CA LEU A 223 -3.12 -8.12 6.92
C LEU A 223 -4.46 -8.19 7.67
N PHE A 224 -5.52 -8.70 7.01
CA PHE A 224 -6.81 -8.91 7.66
C PHE A 224 -6.75 -10.00 8.74
N GLY A 225 -5.99 -11.07 8.51
CA GLY A 225 -5.79 -12.13 9.48
C GLY A 225 -5.16 -11.62 10.78
N VAL A 226 -4.08 -10.84 10.70
CA VAL A 226 -3.44 -10.27 11.88
C VAL A 226 -4.36 -9.26 12.58
N ALA A 227 -5.08 -8.42 11.83
CA ALA A 227 -6.06 -7.50 12.41
C ALA A 227 -7.17 -8.24 13.18
N LEU A 228 -7.72 -9.31 12.62
CA LEU A 228 -8.73 -10.15 13.28
C LEU A 228 -8.17 -10.85 14.52
N SER A 229 -6.96 -11.41 14.43
CA SER A 229 -6.28 -12.01 15.58
C SER A 229 -6.08 -10.99 16.71
N PHE A 230 -5.73 -9.75 16.37
CA PHE A 230 -5.59 -8.67 17.35
C PHE A 230 -6.94 -8.30 17.99
N CYS A 231 -8.02 -8.19 17.22
CA CYS A 231 -9.36 -7.98 17.77
C CYS A 231 -9.76 -9.08 18.76
N VAL A 232 -9.54 -10.35 18.38
CA VAL A 232 -9.84 -11.52 19.23
C VAL A 232 -9.02 -11.48 20.51
N LEU A 233 -7.74 -11.12 20.43
CA LEU A 233 -6.87 -10.98 21.60
C LEU A 233 -7.41 -9.91 22.57
N ILE A 234 -7.77 -8.72 22.08
CA ILE A 234 -8.33 -7.66 22.93
C ILE A 234 -9.65 -8.11 23.57
N MET A 235 -10.55 -8.72 22.80
CA MET A 235 -11.82 -9.23 23.34
C MET A 235 -11.60 -10.28 24.44
N HIS A 236 -10.61 -11.17 24.28
CA HIS A 236 -10.25 -12.14 25.31
C HIS A 236 -9.67 -11.49 26.56
N LEU A 237 -8.76 -10.53 26.41
CA LEU A 237 -8.19 -9.79 27.55
C LEU A 237 -9.29 -9.06 28.33
N LYS A 238 -10.19 -8.35 27.64
CA LYS A 238 -11.34 -7.67 28.26
C LYS A 238 -12.26 -8.63 29.02
N LYS A 239 -12.52 -9.82 28.47
CA LYS A 239 -13.34 -10.85 29.14
C LYS A 239 -12.68 -11.35 30.44
N VAL A 240 -11.36 -11.47 30.47
CA VAL A 240 -10.62 -11.88 31.67
C VAL A 240 -10.69 -10.78 32.73
N ASP A 241 -10.51 -9.52 32.35
CA ASP A 241 -10.57 -8.39 33.29
C ASP A 241 -11.97 -8.24 33.91
N THR A 242 -13.04 -8.38 33.13
CA THR A 242 -14.42 -8.36 33.64
C THR A 242 -14.76 -9.57 34.52
N ALA A 243 -14.16 -10.74 34.27
CA ALA A 243 -14.33 -11.93 35.10
C ALA A 243 -13.57 -11.85 36.44
N ASN A 244 -12.52 -11.04 36.53
CA ASN A 244 -11.74 -10.84 37.77
C ASN A 244 -12.31 -9.75 38.69
N ILE A 245 -13.29 -8.97 38.21
CA ILE A 245 -13.96 -7.89 38.96
C ILE A 245 -15.32 -8.35 39.53
N ALA A 246 -15.85 -9.48 39.06
CA ALA A 246 -17.08 -10.11 39.56
C ALA A 246 -16.79 -11.18 40.63
#